data_AF-A0A655FPV3-F1
#
_entry.id   AF-A0A655FPV3-F1
#
_cell.length_a   1.000
_cell.length_b   1.000
_cell.length_c   1.000
_cell.angle_alpha   90.00
_cell.angle_beta   90.00
_cell.angle_gamma   90.00
#
_symmetry.space_group_name_H-M   'P 1'
#
loop_
_entity.id
_entity.type
_entity.pdbx_description
1 polymer ?
#
loop_
_entity_poly.entity_id
_entity_poly.type
_entity_poly.pdbx_seq_one_letter_code
_entity_poly.pdbx_strand_id
1 'polypeptide(L)' 'MNAAVLAVDPDGRTVPYMLSGGTDAKAFARLGIRCFGFSPLRLPPDLDFTSLFHGVDERVPIDGLRFGTEVLTHLLTHC' A
#
# COMPACT_ATOMS: atom_id res chain seq x y z
N MET A 1 -1.15 -4.66 10.23
CA MET A 1 -0.85 -4.69 8.78
C MET A 1 -0.60 -6.12 8.27
N ASN A 2 0.41 -6.86 8.76
CA ASN A 2 0.71 -8.22 8.28
C ASN A 2 -0.49 -9.20 8.31
N ALA A 3 -1.23 -9.25 9.42
CA ALA A 3 -2.40 -10.13 9.54
C ALA A 3 -3.48 -9.86 8.48
N ALA A 4 -3.72 -8.58 8.14
CA ALA A 4 -4.69 -8.21 7.12
C ALA A 4 -4.26 -8.61 5.70
N VAL A 5 -2.96 -8.60 5.41
CA VAL A 5 -2.43 -9.12 4.14
C VAL A 5 -2.63 -10.63 4.09
N LEU A 6 -2.22 -11.36 5.14
CA LEU A 6 -2.31 -12.82 5.20
C LEU A 6 -3.74 -13.37 5.19
N ALA A 7 -4.73 -12.55 5.61
CA ALA A 7 -6.14 -12.92 5.54
C ALA A 7 -6.69 -12.99 4.11
N VAL A 8 -6.09 -12.23 3.17
CA VAL A 8 -6.52 -12.17 1.76
C VAL A 8 -5.53 -12.89 0.83
N ASP A 9 -4.24 -12.90 1.19
CA ASP A 9 -3.16 -13.60 0.50
C ASP A 9 -2.27 -14.34 1.52
N PRO A 10 -2.54 -15.64 1.79
CA PRO A 10 -1.79 -16.42 2.78
C PRO A 10 -0.29 -16.56 2.50
N ASP A 11 0.14 -16.38 1.25
CA ASP A 11 1.54 -16.47 0.83
C ASP A 11 2.23 -15.08 0.81
N GLY A 12 1.45 -14.02 1.02
CA GLY A 12 1.90 -12.63 1.00
C GLY A 12 2.96 -12.33 2.06
N ARG A 13 3.97 -11.52 1.70
CA ARG A 13 5.03 -11.09 2.63
C ARG A 13 5.16 -9.58 2.69
N THR A 14 5.01 -9.02 3.88
CA THR A 14 5.27 -7.60 4.12
C THR A 14 6.76 -7.33 4.22
N VAL A 15 7.27 -6.41 3.42
CA VAL A 15 8.68 -5.97 3.44
C VAL A 15 8.78 -4.48 3.74
N PRO A 16 9.82 -4.02 4.46
CA PRO A 16 10.08 -2.59 4.59
C PRO A 16 10.37 -1.96 3.23
N TYR A 17 9.70 -0.85 2.93
CA TYR A 17 9.88 -0.09 1.71
C TYR A 17 10.01 1.39 2.05
N MET A 18 10.98 2.07 1.44
CA MET A 18 11.16 3.52 1.56
C MET A 18 10.61 4.19 0.30
N LEU A 19 9.50 4.91 0.46
CA LEU A 19 8.94 5.73 -0.62
C LEU A 19 9.79 7.00 -0.79
N SER A 20 10.18 7.31 -2.03
CA SER A 20 10.94 8.52 -2.36
C SER A 20 10.10 9.81 -2.33
N GLY A 21 8.79 9.69 -2.49
CA GLY A 21 7.82 10.78 -2.42
C GLY A 21 7.55 11.27 -0.99
N GLY A 22 7.23 12.55 -0.86
CA GLY A 22 6.76 13.13 0.40
C GLY A 22 5.34 12.68 0.74
N THR A 23 5.06 12.42 2.01
CA THR A 23 3.73 12.06 2.52
C THR A 23 3.39 12.88 3.77
N ASP A 24 2.11 12.85 4.18
CA ASP A 24 1.65 13.50 5.41
C ASP A 24 2.38 12.96 6.67
N ALA A 25 2.94 11.76 6.60
CA ALA A 25 3.76 11.19 7.67
C ALA A 25 4.94 12.10 8.06
N LYS A 26 5.46 12.92 7.14
CA LYS A 26 6.49 13.93 7.44
C LYS A 26 6.01 14.95 8.49
N ALA A 27 4.75 15.36 8.41
CA ALA A 27 4.17 16.29 9.37
C ALA A 27 3.86 15.58 10.69
N PHE A 28 3.27 14.39 10.64
CA PHE A 28 2.93 13.60 11.84
C PHE A 28 4.16 13.18 12.65
N ALA A 29 5.28 12.88 12.00
CA ALA A 29 6.54 12.55 12.68
C ALA A 29 7.02 13.69 13.60
N ARG A 30 6.76 14.96 13.25
CA ARG A 30 7.11 16.11 14.11
C ARG A 30 6.28 16.17 15.39
N LEU A 31 5.10 15.53 15.39
CA LEU A 31 4.24 15.40 16.56
C LEU A 31 4.59 14.17 17.41
N GLY A 32 5.64 13.43 17.06
CA GLY A 32 6.02 12.18 17.74
C GLY A 32 5.15 10.97 17.37
N ILE A 33 4.28 11.10 16.36
CA ILE A 33 3.42 9.99 15.91
C ILE A 33 4.24 9.10 14.96
N ARG A 34 4.32 7.81 15.30
CA ARG A 34 4.91 6.81 14.39
C ARG A 34 3.89 6.48 13.29
N CYS A 35 4.21 6.88 12.07
CA CYS A 35 3.37 6.66 10.90
C CYS A 35 4.08 5.76 9.88
N PHE A 36 3.32 4.84 9.29
CA PHE A 36 3.77 3.97 8.21
C PHE A 36 2.76 4.08 7.06
N GLY A 37 3.25 4.26 5.83
CA GLY A 37 2.41 4.20 4.65
C GLY A 37 1.88 2.78 4.45
N PHE A 38 0.61 2.65 4.07
CA PHE A 38 -0.01 1.37 3.79
C PHE A 38 -0.90 1.48 2.56
N SER A 39 -0.46 0.85 1.46
CA SER A 39 -1.16 0.82 0.18
C SER A 39 -1.07 -0.60 -0.39
N PRO A 40 -1.96 -1.53 -0.01
CA PRO A 40 -1.89 -2.95 -0.37
C PRO A 40 -2.34 -3.20 -1.82
N LEU A 41 -1.73 -2.51 -2.78
CA LEU A 41 -2.07 -2.62 -4.19
C LEU A 41 -1.35 -3.81 -4.82
N ARG A 42 -2.11 -4.78 -5.34
CA ARG A 42 -1.55 -5.91 -6.08
C ARG A 42 -1.25 -5.50 -7.52
N LEU A 43 -0.02 -5.73 -7.97
CA LEU A 43 0.50 -5.27 -9.25
C LEU A 43 0.95 -6.45 -10.11
N PRO A 44 0.72 -6.41 -11.44
CA PRO A 44 1.37 -7.30 -12.39
C PRO A 44 2.90 -7.19 -12.32
N PRO A 45 3.64 -8.28 -12.55
CA PRO A 45 5.10 -8.30 -12.43
C PRO A 45 5.81 -7.44 -13.47
N ASP A 46 5.14 -7.12 -14.59
CA ASP A 46 5.65 -6.38 -15.73
C ASP A 46 5.26 -4.90 -15.73
N LEU A 47 4.43 -4.46 -14.76
CA LEU A 47 4.05 -3.06 -14.65
C LEU A 47 5.16 -2.25 -13.96
N ASP A 48 5.75 -1.29 -14.68
CA ASP A 48 6.60 -0.27 -14.07
C ASP A 48 5.75 0.72 -13.28
N PHE A 49 5.40 0.32 -12.07
CA PHE A 49 4.52 1.10 -11.19
C PHE A 49 5.18 2.40 -10.73
N THR A 50 6.51 2.41 -10.57
CA THR A 50 7.23 3.58 -10.09
C THR A 50 7.20 4.75 -11.07
N SER A 51 7.20 4.50 -12.38
CA SER A 51 7.10 5.56 -13.38
C SER A 51 5.69 6.15 -13.51
N LEU A 52 4.67 5.48 -12.94
CA LEU A 52 3.30 5.99 -12.96
C LEU A 52 3.05 7.07 -11.90
N PHE A 53 3.89 7.21 -10.88
CA PHE A 53 3.71 8.26 -9.87
C PHE A 53 3.77 9.65 -10.49
N HIS A 54 2.62 10.33 -10.57
CA HIS A 54 2.46 11.62 -11.26
C HIS A 54 2.87 11.58 -12.75
N GLY A 55 2.85 10.39 -13.35
CA GLY A 55 3.19 10.17 -14.75
C GLY A 55 2.02 10.45 -15.68
N VAL A 56 2.29 10.39 -17.00
CA VAL A 56 1.22 10.38 -18.00
C VAL A 56 0.46 9.07 -17.87
N ASP A 57 -0.88 9.14 -17.88
CA ASP A 57 -1.75 7.97 -17.81
C ASP A 57 -1.50 7.10 -16.54
N GLU A 58 -1.28 7.78 -15.41
CA GLU A 58 -1.24 7.16 -14.08
C GLU A 58 -2.51 6.32 -13.86
N ARG A 59 -2.31 5.04 -13.56
CA ARG A 59 -3.39 4.06 -13.47
C ARG A 59 -3.01 2.87 -12.61
N VAL A 60 -4.02 2.11 -12.24
CA VAL A 60 -3.86 0.84 -11.50
C VAL A 60 -4.76 -0.24 -12.10
N PRO A 61 -4.40 -1.52 -11.98
CA PRO A 61 -5.29 -2.62 -12.32
C PRO A 61 -6.56 -2.62 -11.45
N ILE A 62 -7.73 -2.87 -12.04
CA ILE A 62 -9.00 -2.91 -11.30
C ILE A 62 -9.01 -4.04 -10.27
N ASP A 63 -8.44 -5.20 -10.60
CA ASP A 63 -8.33 -6.33 -9.67
C ASP A 63 -7.36 -6.01 -8.52
N GLY A 64 -6.27 -5.28 -8.81
CA GLY A 64 -5.35 -4.75 -7.81
C GLY A 64 -6.05 -3.80 -6.83
N LEU A 65 -6.88 -2.90 -7.35
CA LEU A 65 -7.68 -1.98 -6.52
C LEU A 65 -8.65 -2.75 -5.62
N ARG A 66 -9.37 -3.74 -6.17
CA ARG A 66 -10.30 -4.60 -5.39
C ARG A 66 -9.57 -5.34 -4.27
N PHE A 67 -8.46 -5.98 -4.59
CA PHE A 67 -7.62 -6.67 -3.60
C PHE A 67 -7.19 -5.70 -2.49
N GLY A 68 -6.70 -4.51 -2.86
CA GLY A 68 -6.26 -3.52 -1.89
C GLY A 68 -7.38 -3.01 -0.98
N THR A 69 -8.59 -2.84 -1.51
CA THR A 69 -9.76 -2.48 -0.69
C THR A 69 -10.12 -3.58 0.30
N GLU A 70 -10.07 -4.85 -0.10
CA GLU A 70 -10.37 -5.97 0.78
C GLU A 70 -9.36 -6.08 1.93
N VAL A 71 -8.06 -5.97 1.62
CA VAL A 71 -6.99 -5.95 2.64
C VAL A 71 -7.16 -4.76 3.59
N LEU A 72 -7.44 -3.56 3.06
CA LEU A 72 -7.66 -2.37 3.88
C LEU A 72 -8.91 -2.51 4.78
N THR A 73 -10.00 -3.04 4.24
CA THR A 73 -11.22 -3.33 5.01
C THR A 73 -10.92 -4.31 6.15
N HIS A 74 -10.19 -5.40 5.87
CA HIS A 74 -9.81 -6.35 6.91
C HIS A 74 -8.95 -5.69 7.99
N LEU A 75 -7.97 -4.84 7.61
CA LEU A 75 -7.14 -4.10 8.56
C LEU A 75 -7.99 -3.22 9.49
N LEU A 76 -9.01 -2.53 8.97
CA LEU A 76 -9.82 -1.60 9.75
C LEU A 76 -10.85 -2.29 10.65
N THR A 77 -11.26 -3.51 10.32
CA THR A 77 -12.36 -4.21 11.01
C THR A 77 -11.91 -5.37 11.90
N HIS A 78 -10.65 -5.82 11.80
CA HIS A 78 -10.16 -7.03 12.49
C HIS A 78 -8.77 -6.87 13.13
N CYS A 79 -8.20 -5.66 13.21
CA CYS A 79 -6.87 -5.42 13.81
C CYS A 79 -6.88 -4.30 14.84
#